data_AF-A0A8X8BFC2-F1
#
_entry.id   AF-A0A8X8BFC2-F1
#
_cell.length_a   1.000
_cell.length_b   1.000
_cell.length_c   1.000
_cell.angle_alpha   90.00
_cell.angle_beta   90.00
_cell.angle_gamma   90.00
#
_symmetry.space_group_name_H-M   'P 1'
#
loop_
_entity.id
_entity.type
_entity.pdbx_description
1 polymer ?
#
loop_
_entity_poly.entity_id
_entity_poly.type
_entity_poly.pdbx_seq_one_letter_code
_entity_poly.pdbx_strand_id
1 'polypeptide(L)'
;MDMNFSRSLYLAADKYEIPHLRDLCRNQLRSSLNSSNALNIIELAQIPFDKALNDAAFTTIKDNISTIASSAEFKLFVVNNLILSVEIMKASLVHPHINNKLRAISFSERLQLVVSSVSASVIEGAGPEGWIIPSSRTRNHVLASLGSDKYLLAHKTFHKRIST
;
A
#
# COMPACT_ATOMS: atom_id res chain seq x y z
N MET A 1 7.82 -23.52 -14.63
CA MET A 1 8.31 -22.20 -15.08
C MET A 1 8.36 -21.31 -13.85
N ASP A 2 9.50 -20.69 -13.55
CA ASP A 2 9.61 -19.78 -12.40
C ASP A 2 8.64 -18.59 -12.56
N MET A 3 8.07 -18.11 -11.44
CA MET A 3 7.12 -17.00 -11.41
C MET A 3 7.76 -15.73 -12.00
N ASN A 4 9.04 -15.50 -11.68
CA ASN A 4 9.79 -14.35 -12.19
C ASN A 4 9.98 -14.42 -13.71
N PHE A 5 10.25 -15.61 -14.24
CA PHE A 5 10.37 -15.81 -15.68
C PHE A 5 9.04 -15.55 -16.40
N SER A 6 7.93 -16.03 -15.84
CA SER A 6 6.59 -15.80 -16.40
C SER A 6 6.22 -14.32 -16.42
N ARG A 7 6.59 -13.55 -15.39
CA ARG A 7 6.40 -12.10 -15.33
C ARG A 7 7.23 -11.36 -16.39
N SER A 8 8.52 -11.64 -16.47
CA SER A 8 9.40 -11.00 -17.45
C SER A 8 8.96 -11.29 -18.89
N LEU A 9 8.55 -12.53 -19.16
CA LEU A 9 8.06 -12.93 -20.46
C LEU A 9 6.70 -12.30 -20.79
N TYR A 10 5.81 -12.17 -19.80
CA TYR A 10 4.55 -11.45 -19.95
C TYR A 10 4.77 -9.99 -20.36
N LEU A 11 5.66 -9.27 -19.66
CA LEU A 11 5.99 -7.87 -19.97
C LEU A 11 6.67 -7.73 -21.34
N ALA A 12 7.56 -8.65 -21.69
CA ALA A 12 8.21 -8.66 -23.01
C ALA A 12 7.19 -8.93 -24.12
N ALA A 13 6.29 -9.89 -23.92
CA ALA A 13 5.25 -10.23 -24.89
C ALA A 13 4.29 -9.07 -25.12
N ASP A 14 3.98 -8.28 -24.09
CA ASP A 14 3.20 -7.05 -24.25
C ASP A 14 3.99 -5.97 -24.99
N LYS A 15 5.24 -5.70 -24.58
CA LYS A 15 6.12 -4.69 -25.18
C LYS A 15 6.38 -4.93 -26.68
N TYR A 16 6.54 -6.18 -27.09
CA TYR A 16 6.80 -6.56 -28.48
C TYR A 16 5.52 -6.99 -29.22
N GLU A 17 4.35 -6.76 -28.65
CA GLU A 17 3.04 -7.04 -29.26
C GLU A 17 2.94 -8.46 -29.80
N ILE A 18 3.16 -9.45 -28.92
CA ILE A 18 3.05 -10.88 -29.21
C ILE A 18 1.85 -11.45 -28.42
N PRO A 19 0.60 -11.28 -28.89
CA PRO A 19 -0.59 -11.53 -28.08
C PRO A 19 -0.71 -12.98 -27.59
N HIS A 20 -0.41 -13.96 -28.46
CA HIS A 20 -0.46 -15.38 -28.10
C HIS A 20 0.50 -15.72 -26.95
N LEU A 21 1.70 -15.13 -26.95
CA LEU A 21 2.67 -15.34 -25.87
C LEU A 21 2.19 -14.67 -24.58
N ARG A 22 1.66 -13.45 -24.67
CA ARG A 22 1.09 -12.73 -23.53
C ARG A 22 -0.05 -13.52 -22.88
N ASP A 23 -0.93 -14.12 -23.69
CA ASP A 23 -2.06 -14.92 -23.21
C ASP A 23 -1.60 -16.22 -22.53
N LEU A 24 -0.58 -16.88 -23.06
CA LEU A 24 0.05 -18.05 -22.42
C LEU A 24 0.65 -17.67 -21.06
N CYS A 25 1.39 -16.57 -20.99
CA CYS A 25 1.95 -16.07 -19.73
C CYS A 25 0.85 -15.66 -18.74
N ARG A 26 -0.22 -15.00 -19.20
CA ARG A 26 -1.39 -14.66 -18.38
C ARG A 26 -2.00 -15.91 -17.76
N ASN A 27 -2.24 -16.95 -18.56
CA ASN A 27 -2.82 -18.20 -18.08
C ASN A 27 -1.92 -18.88 -17.04
N GLN A 28 -0.60 -18.88 -17.26
CA GLN A 28 0.36 -19.40 -16.30
C GLN A 28 0.33 -18.61 -14.99
N LEU A 29 0.43 -17.27 -15.05
CA LEU A 29 0.35 -16.39 -13.88
C LEU A 29 -0.94 -16.61 -13.10
N ARG A 30 -2.08 -16.66 -13.81
CA ARG A 30 -3.40 -16.91 -13.23
C ARG A 30 -3.50 -18.28 -12.57
N SER A 31 -2.93 -19.33 -13.17
CA SER A 31 -2.91 -20.68 -12.58
C SER A 31 -2.04 -20.78 -11.32
N SER A 32 -1.05 -19.89 -11.19
CA SER A 32 -0.13 -19.85 -10.06
C SER A 32 -0.58 -18.94 -8.91
N LEU A 33 -1.71 -18.23 -9.07
CA LEU A 33 -2.21 -17.26 -8.08
C LEU A 33 -2.47 -17.93 -6.73
N ASN A 34 -1.95 -17.31 -5.68
CA ASN A 34 -2.18 -17.67 -4.29
C ASN A 34 -1.97 -16.43 -3.39
N SER A 35 -2.24 -16.56 -2.09
CA SER A 35 -2.14 -15.44 -1.15
C SER A 35 -0.74 -14.81 -1.05
N SER A 36 0.33 -15.59 -1.25
CA SER A 36 1.71 -15.12 -1.16
C SER A 36 2.16 -14.29 -2.35
N ASN A 37 1.52 -14.44 -3.52
CA ASN A 37 1.93 -13.75 -4.75
C ASN A 37 0.89 -12.79 -5.33
N ALA A 38 -0.33 -12.77 -4.80
CA ALA A 38 -1.43 -12.00 -5.38
C ALA A 38 -1.16 -10.48 -5.41
N LEU A 39 -0.47 -9.92 -4.41
CA LEU A 39 -0.08 -8.50 -4.38
C LEU A 39 0.88 -8.13 -5.54
N ASN A 40 1.83 -9.01 -5.86
CA ASN A 40 2.75 -8.78 -6.96
C ASN A 40 2.06 -8.90 -8.31
N ILE A 41 1.08 -9.81 -8.43
CA ILE A 41 0.34 -10.04 -9.67
C ILE A 41 -0.70 -8.95 -9.92
N ILE A 42 -1.39 -8.44 -8.90
CA ILE A 42 -2.32 -7.31 -9.10
C ILE A 42 -1.58 -6.05 -9.57
N GLU A 43 -0.37 -5.80 -9.05
CA GLU A 43 0.49 -4.71 -9.50
C GLU A 43 0.95 -4.92 -10.95
N LEU A 44 1.34 -6.15 -11.32
CA LEU A 44 1.68 -6.50 -12.71
C LEU A 44 0.53 -6.20 -13.67
N ALA A 45 -0.70 -6.51 -13.25
CA ALA A 45 -1.90 -6.36 -14.08
C ALA A 45 -2.34 -4.89 -14.23
N GLN A 46 -1.64 -3.92 -13.61
CA GLN A 46 -1.93 -2.50 -13.81
C GLN A 46 -1.24 -1.94 -15.06
N ILE A 47 -0.05 -2.45 -15.40
CA ILE A 47 0.78 -1.90 -16.49
C ILE A 47 1.52 -3.06 -17.19
N PRO A 48 1.03 -3.51 -18.36
CA PRO A 48 -0.21 -3.09 -19.03
C PRO A 48 -1.45 -3.45 -18.21
N PHE A 49 -2.53 -2.67 -18.37
CA PHE A 49 -3.79 -3.02 -17.73
C PHE A 49 -4.37 -4.30 -18.34
N ASP A 50 -4.47 -5.35 -17.53
CA ASP A 50 -5.00 -6.63 -17.92
C ASP A 50 -6.17 -6.99 -17.02
N LYS A 51 -7.38 -6.72 -17.49
CA LYS A 51 -8.61 -6.90 -16.72
C LYS A 51 -8.76 -8.33 -16.19
N ALA A 52 -8.47 -9.34 -17.01
CA ALA A 52 -8.66 -10.73 -16.62
C ALA A 52 -7.68 -11.14 -15.51
N LEU A 53 -6.42 -10.70 -15.61
CA LEU A 53 -5.41 -10.95 -14.58
C LEU A 53 -5.67 -10.13 -13.32
N ASN A 54 -6.11 -8.88 -13.47
CA ASN A 54 -6.49 -7.98 -12.39
C ASN A 54 -7.65 -8.57 -11.58
N ASP A 55 -8.76 -8.94 -12.23
CA ASP A 55 -9.94 -9.51 -11.57
C ASP A 55 -9.60 -10.80 -10.79
N ALA A 56 -8.78 -11.67 -11.38
CA ALA A 56 -8.34 -12.91 -10.74
C ALA A 56 -7.45 -12.65 -9.51
N ALA A 57 -6.49 -11.73 -9.62
CA ALA A 57 -5.63 -11.36 -8.50
C ALA A 57 -6.44 -10.67 -7.39
N PHE A 58 -7.34 -9.76 -7.76
CA PHE A 58 -8.20 -9.04 -6.84
C PHE A 58 -9.13 -9.98 -6.07
N THR A 59 -9.73 -10.96 -6.75
CA THR A 59 -10.55 -12.00 -6.12
C THR A 59 -9.73 -12.82 -5.12
N THR A 60 -8.54 -13.27 -5.53
CA THR A 60 -7.62 -14.02 -4.65
C THR A 60 -7.25 -13.21 -3.40
N ILE A 61 -7.02 -11.90 -3.55
CA ILE A 61 -6.73 -11.00 -2.43
C ILE A 61 -7.95 -10.91 -1.50
N LYS A 62 -9.14 -10.71 -2.05
CA LYS A 62 -10.37 -10.59 -1.26
C LYS A 62 -10.63 -11.85 -0.44
N ASP A 63 -10.46 -13.02 -1.06
CA ASP A 63 -10.71 -14.33 -0.42
C ASP A 63 -9.68 -14.65 0.68
N ASN A 64 -8.49 -14.04 0.62
CA ASN A 64 -7.39 -14.27 1.58
C ASN A 64 -7.01 -13.00 2.36
N ILE A 65 -7.92 -12.01 2.44
CA ILE A 65 -7.58 -10.68 2.94
C ILE A 65 -7.11 -10.69 4.40
N SER A 66 -7.64 -11.59 5.23
CA SER A 66 -7.22 -11.72 6.64
C SER A 66 -5.73 -12.08 6.76
N THR A 67 -5.27 -13.03 5.95
CA THR A 67 -3.87 -13.44 5.89
C THR A 67 -3.02 -12.36 5.26
N ILE A 68 -3.43 -11.82 4.11
CA ILE A 68 -2.67 -10.82 3.35
C ILE A 68 -2.50 -9.53 4.16
N ALA A 69 -3.57 -9.00 4.77
CA ALA A 69 -3.51 -7.76 5.54
C ALA A 69 -2.58 -7.82 6.77
N SER A 70 -2.32 -9.04 7.28
CA SER A 70 -1.39 -9.26 8.40
C SER A 70 0.08 -9.39 7.98
N SER A 71 0.35 -9.55 6.69
CA SER A 71 1.68 -9.81 6.13
C SER A 71 2.58 -8.57 6.10
N ALA A 72 3.90 -8.78 6.13
CA ALA A 72 4.87 -7.69 5.97
C ALA A 72 4.85 -7.13 4.53
N GLU A 73 4.59 -8.01 3.58
CA GLU A 73 4.44 -7.74 2.15
C GLU A 73 3.31 -6.75 1.90
N PHE A 74 2.17 -6.89 2.59
CA PHE A 74 1.07 -5.94 2.47
C PHE A 74 1.43 -4.56 3.04
N LYS A 75 2.18 -4.50 4.15
CA LYS A 75 2.65 -3.21 4.69
C LYS A 75 3.54 -2.47 3.68
N LEU A 76 4.48 -3.18 3.05
CA LEU A 76 5.32 -2.62 1.99
C LEU A 76 4.50 -2.23 0.75
N PHE A 77 3.53 -3.07 0.37
CA PHE A 77 2.63 -2.79 -0.74
C PHE A 77 1.83 -1.50 -0.52
N VAL A 78 1.31 -1.25 0.69
CA VAL A 78 0.57 -0.03 1.02
C VAL A 78 1.40 1.23 0.82
N VAL A 79 2.68 1.19 1.20
CA VAL A 79 3.61 2.32 1.02
C VAL A 79 3.84 2.63 -0.47
N ASN A 80 3.95 1.59 -1.30
CA ASN A 80 4.27 1.75 -2.72
C ASN A 80 3.03 1.97 -3.60
N ASN A 81 1.86 1.45 -3.18
CA ASN A 81 0.66 1.32 -3.99
C ASN A 81 -0.60 1.76 -3.21
N LEU A 82 -0.61 3.00 -2.74
CA LEU A 82 -1.68 3.53 -1.88
C LEU A 82 -3.09 3.43 -2.52
N ILE A 83 -3.22 3.75 -3.82
CA ILE A 83 -4.51 3.75 -4.51
C ILE A 83 -5.09 2.33 -4.58
N LEU A 84 -4.30 1.36 -5.06
CA LEU A 84 -4.72 -0.06 -5.11
C LEU A 84 -5.04 -0.60 -3.72
N SER A 85 -4.28 -0.19 -2.70
CA SER A 85 -4.53 -0.61 -1.33
C SER A 85 -5.88 -0.12 -0.81
N VAL A 86 -6.24 1.13 -1.12
CA VAL A 86 -7.57 1.67 -0.77
C VAL A 86 -8.67 0.91 -1.50
N GLU A 87 -8.49 0.55 -2.77
CA GLU A 87 -9.48 -0.24 -3.52
C GLU A 87 -9.67 -1.65 -2.95
N ILE A 88 -8.58 -2.35 -2.64
CA ILE A 88 -8.58 -3.65 -1.97
C ILE A 88 -9.34 -3.57 -0.64
N MET A 89 -9.02 -2.57 0.19
CA MET A 89 -9.67 -2.37 1.48
C MET A 89 -11.16 -2.06 1.32
N LYS A 90 -11.53 -1.16 0.40
CA LYS A 90 -12.94 -0.83 0.12
C LYS A 90 -13.74 -2.07 -0.27
N ALA A 91 -13.22 -2.88 -1.19
CA ALA A 91 -13.91 -4.10 -1.61
C ALA A 91 -14.01 -5.16 -0.50
N SER A 92 -13.05 -5.18 0.42
CA SER A 92 -13.07 -6.07 1.58
C SER A 92 -14.09 -5.67 2.64
N LEU A 93 -14.50 -4.39 2.68
CA LEU A 93 -15.57 -3.90 3.55
C LEU A 93 -16.97 -4.24 3.02
N VAL A 94 -17.10 -4.51 1.72
CA VAL A 94 -18.35 -4.90 1.07
C VAL A 94 -18.48 -6.43 1.12
N HIS A 95 -18.83 -6.96 2.30
CA HIS A 95 -19.39 -8.31 2.41
C HIS A 95 -20.89 -8.22 2.73
N PRO A 96 -21.77 -8.88 1.95
CA PRO A 96 -23.11 -9.18 2.38
C PRO A 96 -23.02 -10.11 3.60
N HIS A 97 -23.61 -9.71 4.71
CA HIS A 97 -23.74 -10.49 5.92
C HIS A 97 -24.39 -11.85 5.59
N ILE A 98 -23.65 -12.96 5.69
CA ILE A 98 -24.24 -14.31 5.83
C ILE A 98 -23.62 -14.97 7.08
N ASN A 99 -24.29 -14.72 8.20
CA ASN A 99 -24.37 -15.47 9.48
C ASN A 99 -23.26 -16.47 9.87
N ASN A 100 -22.47 -16.11 10.89
CA ASN A 100 -22.59 -16.58 12.29
C ASN A 100 -21.23 -16.71 13.02
N LYS A 101 -21.12 -15.97 14.12
CA LYS A 101 -20.32 -16.27 15.33
C LYS A 101 -18.80 -16.47 15.16
N LEU A 102 -18.12 -15.47 14.61
CA LEU A 102 -16.74 -15.16 15.00
C LEU A 102 -16.75 -13.72 15.50
N ARG A 103 -16.20 -13.47 16.70
CA ARG A 103 -16.20 -12.15 17.33
C ARG A 103 -15.80 -11.11 16.30
N ALA A 104 -16.75 -10.22 15.98
CA ALA A 104 -16.48 -9.04 15.19
C ALA A 104 -15.47 -8.20 15.97
N ILE A 105 -14.19 -8.30 15.60
CA ILE A 105 -13.18 -7.31 16.00
C ILE A 105 -13.67 -6.00 15.40
N SER A 106 -13.94 -5.04 16.27
CA SER A 106 -14.56 -3.78 15.93
C SER A 106 -13.72 -3.02 14.91
N PHE A 107 -14.37 -2.25 14.03
CA PHE A 107 -13.70 -1.41 13.04
C PHE A 107 -12.63 -0.49 13.66
N SER A 108 -12.85 -0.04 14.90
CA SER A 108 -11.88 0.72 15.71
C SER A 108 -10.58 -0.03 15.98
N GLU A 109 -10.63 -1.33 16.26
CA GLU A 109 -9.42 -2.13 16.51
C GLU A 109 -8.64 -2.40 15.22
N ARG A 110 -9.34 -2.56 14.08
CA ARG A 110 -8.71 -2.79 12.78
C ARG A 110 -8.02 -1.54 12.24
N LEU A 111 -8.62 -0.35 12.40
CA LEU A 111 -7.99 0.91 12.03
C LEU A 111 -6.80 1.26 12.91
N GLN A 112 -6.86 0.97 14.22
CA GLN A 112 -5.73 1.23 15.13
C GLN A 112 -4.48 0.44 14.74
N LEU A 113 -4.61 -0.83 14.33
CA LEU A 113 -3.48 -1.62 13.84
C LEU A 113 -2.80 -0.99 12.60
N VAL A 114 -3.58 -0.44 11.68
CA VAL A 114 -3.06 0.21 10.46
C VAL A 114 -2.41 1.56 10.80
N VAL A 115 -3.08 2.39 11.60
CA VAL A 115 -2.58 3.71 12.01
C VAL A 115 -1.29 3.61 12.86
N SER A 116 -1.21 2.64 13.77
CA SER A 116 0.01 2.40 14.57
C SER A 116 1.19 1.95 13.71
N SER A 117 0.96 1.17 12.64
CA SER A 117 2.03 0.73 11.74
C SER A 117 2.58 1.86 10.86
N VAL A 118 1.72 2.76 10.38
CA VAL A 118 2.12 3.95 9.60
C VAL A 118 2.85 4.96 10.48
N SER A 119 2.44 5.09 11.74
CA SER A 119 3.08 6.00 12.70
C SER A 119 4.47 5.52 13.14
N ALA A 120 4.67 4.19 13.27
CA ALA A 120 5.96 3.63 13.66
C ALA A 120 7.05 3.89 12.61
N SER A 121 6.73 3.87 11.32
CA SER A 121 7.67 4.20 10.23
C SER A 121 8.00 5.70 10.11
N VAL A 122 7.28 6.56 10.86
CA VAL A 122 7.50 8.02 10.89
C VAL A 122 8.37 8.44 12.10
N ILE A 123 8.59 7.54 13.07
CA ILE A 123 9.27 7.85 14.34
C ILE A 123 10.45 6.90 14.56
N GLU A 124 11.43 6.90 13.67
CA GLU A 124 12.79 6.48 14.05
C GLU A 124 13.69 7.70 14.02
N GLY A 125 13.95 8.24 15.21
CA GLY A 125 14.82 9.40 15.42
C GLY A 125 14.48 10.23 16.65
N ALA A 126 14.10 9.61 17.77
CA ALA A 126 13.99 10.33 19.04
C ALA A 126 15.38 10.42 19.70
N GLY A 127 16.08 11.54 19.50
CA GLY A 127 17.20 11.93 20.37
C GLY A 127 16.69 12.31 21.77
N PRO A 128 17.54 12.30 22.81
CA PRO A 128 17.14 12.32 24.22
C PRO A 128 16.44 13.60 24.73
N GLU A 129 16.15 14.58 23.87
CA GLU A 129 15.61 15.89 24.28
C GLU A 129 14.29 16.27 23.55
N GLY A 130 13.59 15.31 22.93
CA GLY A 130 12.19 15.51 22.51
C GLY A 130 11.94 16.54 21.40
N TRP A 131 12.95 16.95 20.63
CA TRP A 131 12.76 17.78 19.43
C TRP A 131 12.69 16.92 18.17
N ILE A 132 11.54 16.94 17.49
CA ILE A 132 11.34 16.33 16.17
C ILE A 132 12.07 17.21 15.13
N ILE A 133 13.07 16.65 14.45
CA ILE A 133 13.64 17.25 13.23
C ILE A 133 12.89 16.63 12.03
N PRO A 134 12.06 17.39 11.29
CA PRO A 134 11.49 16.88 10.06
C PRO A 134 12.62 16.65 9.05
N SER A 135 12.74 15.43 8.52
CA SER A 135 13.66 15.17 7.41
C SER A 135 13.24 16.01 6.19
N SER A 136 14.22 16.34 5.33
CA SER A 136 14.12 17.29 4.22
C SER A 136 13.01 16.99 3.19
N ARG A 137 12.28 15.87 3.33
CA ARG A 137 11.25 15.41 2.41
C ARG A 137 9.81 15.70 2.85
N THR A 138 9.62 16.52 3.88
CA THR A 138 8.29 16.88 4.40
C THR A 138 8.00 18.38 4.42
N ARG A 139 8.64 19.17 3.54
CA ARG A 139 8.34 20.60 3.40
C ARG A 139 6.96 20.90 2.82
N ASN A 140 6.39 20.02 2.00
CA ASN A 140 5.21 20.38 1.19
C ASN A 140 3.85 19.92 1.76
N HIS A 141 3.82 19.05 2.78
CA HIS A 141 2.55 18.53 3.33
C HIS A 141 2.17 19.08 4.71
N VAL A 142 3.06 19.81 5.40
CA VAL A 142 2.75 20.45 6.70
C VAL A 142 2.19 21.88 6.52
N LEU A 143 2.28 22.44 5.31
CA LEU A 143 1.90 23.83 5.01
C LEU A 143 0.38 24.08 4.95
N ALA A 144 -0.46 23.05 5.01
CA ALA A 144 -1.92 23.21 4.87
C ALA A 144 -2.70 23.25 6.20
N SER A 145 -2.06 22.98 7.34
CA SER A 145 -2.78 22.65 8.59
C SER A 145 -2.54 23.62 9.75
N LEU A 146 -1.76 24.67 9.58
CA LEU A 146 -1.48 25.64 10.66
C LEU A 146 -1.83 27.05 10.18
N GLY A 147 -2.92 27.60 10.75
CA GLY A 147 -3.34 28.98 10.51
C GLY A 147 -2.22 29.99 10.74
N SER A 148 -2.25 31.07 9.95
CA SER A 148 -1.19 32.07 9.76
C SER A 148 -0.58 32.65 11.03
N ASP A 149 -1.29 32.64 12.16
CA ASP A 149 -0.80 33.21 13.43
C ASP A 149 0.33 32.39 14.08
N LYS A 150 0.43 31.08 13.80
CA LYS A 150 1.50 30.23 14.36
C LYS A 150 2.82 30.37 13.61
N TYR A 151 2.79 30.84 12.36
CA TYR A 151 3.99 31.09 11.55
C TYR A 151 4.82 32.25 12.09
N LEU A 152 4.16 33.33 12.53
CA LEU A 152 4.87 34.51 13.01
C LEU A 152 5.61 34.25 14.33
N LEU A 153 5.08 33.36 15.17
CA LEU A 153 5.72 32.95 16.43
C LEU A 153 6.91 32.01 16.19
N ALA A 154 6.81 31.12 15.20
CA ALA A 154 7.92 30.24 14.80
C ALA A 154 9.08 31.04 14.18
N HIS A 155 8.78 32.03 13.33
CA HIS A 155 9.81 32.84 12.66
C HIS A 155 10.56 33.77 13.64
N LYS A 156 9.85 34.38 14.61
CA LYS A 156 10.47 35.21 15.65
C LYS A 156 11.35 34.41 16.61
N THR A 157 10.95 33.19 16.93
CA THR A 157 11.72 32.29 17.82
C THR A 157 13.00 31.78 17.14
N PHE A 158 12.97 31.57 15.82
CA PHE A 158 14.15 31.14 15.06
C PHE A 158 15.22 32.24 15.01
N HIS A 159 14.85 33.48 14.69
CA HIS A 159 15.82 34.59 14.56
C HIS A 159 16.49 34.97 15.90
N LYS A 160 15.80 34.76 17.04
CA LYS A 160 16.37 35.01 18.37
C LYS A 160 17.47 34.00 18.74
N ARG A 161 17.49 32.81 18.13
CA ARG A 161 18.45 31.74 18.43
C ARG A 161 19.72 31.78 17.56
N ILE A 162 19.77 32.66 16.55
CA ILE A 162 20.93 32.85 15.66
C ILE A 162 21.75 34.11 15.99
N SER A 163 21.32 34.91 16.97
CA SER A 163 22.01 36.14 17.43
C SER A 163 22.44 36.12 18.90
N THR A 164 22.58 34.94 19.51
CA THR A 164 23.27 34.75 20.81
C THR A 164 24.18 33.54 20.70
#